data_AF-A0A2E9K3W4-F1
#
_entry.id   AF-A0A2E9K3W4-F1
#
_cell.length_a   1.000
_cell.length_b   1.000
_cell.length_c   1.000
_cell.angle_alpha   90.00
_cell.angle_beta   90.00
_cell.angle_gamma   90.00
#
_symmetry.space_group_name_H-M   'P 1'
#
loop_
_entity.id
_entity.type
_entity.pdbx_description
1 polymer ?
#
loop_
_entity_poly.entity_id
_entity_poly.type
_entity_poly.pdbx_seq_one_letter_code
_entity_poly.pdbx_strand_id
1 'polypeptide(L)'
;MFDILMYLFENFIHSETEIRVDQDELTDELIRAGFHHDEIYKALAWLEKLAALQETDNKPYFCQRISSGVSRIYTQEEQMRLDVECQGFLLFLEQVGVLDASTREMVIDRVMEIDSPEFCLEDLKWVVLMVLFNVPGKENAYAQMEDLLFEESDGTLH
;
A
#
# COMPACT_ATOMS: atom_id res chain seq x y z
N MET A 1 3.01 13.83 -4.10
CA MET A 1 2.45 13.14 -2.92
C MET A 1 2.90 11.70 -2.93
N PHE A 2 2.74 10.98 -4.04
CA PHE A 2 3.19 9.60 -4.15
C PHE A 2 4.70 9.44 -3.90
N ASP A 3 5.54 10.34 -4.44
CA ASP A 3 6.99 10.35 -4.19
C ASP A 3 7.35 10.47 -2.71
N ILE A 4 6.48 11.08 -1.90
CA ILE A 4 6.67 11.20 -0.44
C ILE A 4 6.36 9.87 0.23
N LEU A 5 5.29 9.19 -0.19
CA LEU A 5 4.96 7.87 0.32
C LEU A 5 6.11 6.87 0.01
N MET A 6 6.63 6.91 -1.22
CA MET A 6 7.82 6.15 -1.64
C MET A 6 9.03 6.45 -0.76
N TYR A 7 9.39 7.73 -0.61
CA TYR A 7 10.52 8.16 0.22
C TYR A 7 10.37 7.70 1.68
N LEU A 8 9.17 7.83 2.24
CA LEU A 8 8.88 7.38 3.60
C LEU A 8 9.06 5.87 3.72
N PHE A 9 8.57 5.11 2.75
CA PHE A 9 8.69 3.68 2.77
C PHE A 9 10.17 3.23 2.70
N GLU A 10 10.92 3.72 1.71
CA GLU A 10 12.31 3.33 1.48
C GLU A 10 13.21 3.65 2.68
N ASN A 11 13.07 4.84 3.25
CA ASN A 11 13.97 5.34 4.30
C ASN A 11 13.56 4.90 5.71
N PHE A 12 12.27 4.66 5.98
CA PHE A 12 11.81 4.41 7.35
C PHE A 12 11.47 2.96 7.65
N ILE A 13 11.17 2.12 6.65
CA ILE A 13 10.69 0.76 6.95
C ILE A 13 11.83 -0.26 7.12
N HIS A 14 12.97 -0.04 6.46
CA HIS A 14 14.20 -0.79 6.74
C HIS A 14 14.82 -0.45 8.11
N SER A 15 14.45 0.69 8.68
CA SER A 15 14.80 1.03 10.05
C SER A 15 13.77 0.34 10.95
N GLU A 16 14.17 -0.65 11.75
CA GLU A 16 13.32 -1.42 12.71
C GLU A 16 12.64 -0.56 13.81
N THR A 17 12.51 0.75 13.60
CA THR A 17 11.91 1.69 14.51
C THR A 17 10.41 1.67 14.24
N GLU A 18 9.65 1.07 15.16
CA GLU A 18 8.19 1.26 15.24
C GLU A 18 7.86 2.70 14.85
N ILE A 19 6.99 2.88 13.84
CA ILE A 19 6.56 4.19 13.35
C ILE A 19 5.76 4.89 14.46
N ARG A 20 6.51 5.44 15.41
CA ARG A 20 6.17 6.52 16.32
C ARG A 20 7.16 7.66 16.07
N VAL A 21 7.45 7.90 14.79
CA VAL A 21 8.18 9.11 14.40
C VAL A 21 7.19 10.26 14.56
N ASP A 22 7.61 11.30 15.28
CA ASP A 22 6.81 12.50 15.48
C ASP A 22 6.45 13.09 14.11
N GLN A 23 5.17 13.40 13.90
CA GLN A 23 4.67 13.92 12.62
C GLN A 23 5.38 15.24 12.27
N ASP A 24 5.77 16.02 13.28
CA ASP A 24 6.54 17.25 13.11
C ASP A 24 7.98 16.96 12.64
N GLU A 25 8.63 15.94 13.19
CA GLU A 25 9.98 15.52 12.79
C GLU A 25 10.00 14.98 11.36
N LEU A 26 8.98 14.17 11.00
CA LEU A 26 8.79 13.65 9.66
C LEU A 26 8.57 14.76 8.63
N THR A 27 7.76 15.76 9.00
CA THR A 27 7.51 16.94 8.15
C THR A 27 8.79 17.71 7.90
N ASP A 28 9.58 17.98 8.94
CA ASP A 28 10.85 18.70 8.81
C ASP A 28 11.88 17.94 7.97
N GLU A 29 11.88 16.61 8.01
CA GLU A 29 12.74 15.79 7.16
C GLU A 29 12.29 15.87 5.70
N LEU A 30 11.00 15.72 5.42
CA LEU A 30 10.46 15.80 4.06
C LEU A 30 10.68 17.18 3.42
N ILE A 31 10.58 18.25 4.21
CA ILE A 31 10.95 19.60 3.75
C ILE A 31 12.43 19.67 3.39
N ARG A 32 13.31 19.08 4.22
CA ARG A 32 14.76 19.02 3.97
C ARG A 32 15.11 18.17 2.73
N ALA A 33 14.34 17.12 2.46
CA ALA A 33 14.44 16.32 1.25
C ALA A 33 13.97 17.05 -0.02
N GLY A 34 13.33 18.23 0.14
CA GLY A 34 12.94 19.10 -0.96
C GLY A 34 11.48 18.97 -1.39
N PHE A 35 10.64 18.26 -0.62
CA PHE A 35 9.23 18.13 -0.94
C PHE A 35 8.43 19.41 -0.63
N HIS A 36 7.40 19.67 -1.46
CA HIS A 36 6.49 20.79 -1.26
C HIS A 36 5.55 20.54 -0.08
N HIS A 37 5.29 21.57 0.72
CA HIS A 37 4.47 21.45 1.94
C HIS A 37 3.07 20.90 1.64
N ASP A 38 2.42 21.36 0.58
CA ASP A 38 1.08 20.88 0.21
C ASP A 38 1.05 19.38 -0.08
N GLU A 39 2.11 18.86 -0.72
CA GLU A 39 2.22 17.44 -1.05
C GLU A 39 2.55 16.60 0.19
N ILE A 40 3.32 17.15 1.14
CA ILE A 40 3.61 16.55 2.45
C ILE A 40 2.31 16.39 3.25
N TYR A 41 1.51 17.46 3.37
CA TYR A 41 0.24 17.41 4.10
C TYR A 41 -0.72 16.38 3.51
N LYS A 42 -0.82 16.29 2.18
CA LYS A 42 -1.65 15.27 1.53
C LYS A 42 -1.16 13.84 1.83
N ALA A 43 0.16 13.60 1.80
CA ALA A 43 0.74 12.29 2.08
C ALA A 43 0.52 11.87 3.55
N LEU A 44 0.73 12.79 4.49
CA LEU A 44 0.50 12.51 5.91
C LEU A 44 -0.99 12.26 6.20
N ALA A 45 -1.89 13.02 5.58
CA ALA A 45 -3.34 12.79 5.69
C ALA A 45 -3.75 11.43 5.10
N TRP A 46 -3.09 10.98 4.03
CA TRP A 46 -3.30 9.65 3.46
C TRP A 46 -2.87 8.54 4.44
N LEU A 47 -1.72 8.71 5.11
CA LEU A 47 -1.24 7.77 6.13
C LEU A 47 -2.15 7.72 7.36
N GLU A 48 -2.63 8.87 7.82
CA GLU A 48 -3.59 8.96 8.94
C GLU A 48 -4.88 8.18 8.62
N LYS A 49 -5.41 8.31 7.40
CA LYS A 49 -6.57 7.53 6.96
C LYS A 49 -6.27 6.04 6.85
N LEU A 50 -5.06 5.66 6.47
CA LEU A 50 -4.63 4.25 6.45
C LEU A 50 -4.64 3.66 7.86
N ALA A 51 -4.04 4.36 8.82
CA ALA A 51 -4.06 3.96 10.23
C ALA A 51 -5.50 3.88 10.76
N ALA A 52 -6.36 4.84 10.42
CA ALA A 52 -7.75 4.86 10.86
C ALA A 52 -8.59 3.67 10.32
N LEU A 53 -8.23 3.09 9.17
CA LEU A 53 -8.92 1.87 8.68
C LEU A 53 -8.70 0.66 9.60
N GLN A 54 -7.66 0.69 10.43
CA GLN A 54 -7.25 -0.42 11.29
C GLN A 54 -7.87 -0.39 12.67
N GLU A 55 -8.21 0.80 13.17
CA GLU A 55 -8.87 0.99 14.47
C GLU A 55 -10.30 0.42 14.53
N THR A 56 -10.69 -0.36 13.54
CA THR A 56 -11.94 -1.08 13.45
C THR A 56 -11.94 -2.38 14.28
N ASP A 57 -11.47 -2.31 15.53
CA ASP A 57 -11.52 -3.39 16.52
C ASP A 57 -12.96 -3.91 16.81
N ASN A 58 -13.98 -3.15 16.38
CA ASN A 58 -15.39 -3.51 16.54
C ASN A 58 -16.13 -3.87 15.24
N LYS A 59 -15.55 -3.66 14.04
CA LYS A 59 -16.21 -3.94 12.75
C LYS A 59 -15.18 -4.23 11.65
N PRO A 60 -14.96 -5.48 11.23
CA PRO A 60 -13.96 -5.76 10.20
C PRO A 60 -14.21 -4.87 8.97
N TYR A 61 -13.14 -4.21 8.50
CA TYR A 61 -13.14 -3.27 7.38
C TYR A 61 -13.94 -3.81 6.18
N PHE A 62 -13.83 -5.12 5.94
CA PHE A 62 -14.71 -5.84 5.04
C PHE A 62 -15.51 -6.92 5.79
N CYS A 63 -16.83 -6.73 5.87
CA CYS A 63 -17.73 -7.59 6.66
C CYS A 63 -18.25 -8.85 5.94
N GLN A 64 -17.91 -9.07 4.67
CA GLN A 64 -18.45 -10.22 3.93
C GLN A 64 -17.49 -11.41 3.96
N ARG A 65 -17.94 -12.49 4.59
CA ARG A 65 -17.35 -13.82 4.52
C ARG A 65 -17.59 -14.38 3.11
N ILE A 66 -16.86 -13.85 2.12
CA ILE A 66 -16.89 -14.35 0.75
C ILE A 66 -16.15 -15.69 0.75
N SER A 67 -16.76 -16.73 0.18
CA SER A 67 -16.06 -17.99 -0.07
C SER A 67 -14.83 -17.71 -0.92
N SER A 68 -13.69 -18.25 -0.52
CA SER A 68 -12.48 -18.30 -1.33
C SER A 68 -12.84 -18.75 -2.76
N GLY A 69 -12.61 -17.89 -3.76
CA GLY A 69 -12.86 -18.19 -5.18
C GLY A 69 -13.92 -17.37 -5.91
N VAL A 70 -14.54 -16.35 -5.30
CA VAL A 70 -15.37 -15.38 -6.04
C VAL A 70 -14.48 -14.28 -6.62
N SER A 71 -14.51 -14.12 -7.94
CA SER A 71 -13.79 -13.03 -8.60
C SER A 71 -14.45 -11.68 -8.29
N ARG A 72 -13.67 -10.72 -7.78
CA ARG A 72 -14.08 -9.32 -7.60
C ARG A 72 -14.41 -8.70 -8.96
N ILE A 73 -15.45 -7.87 -9.00
CA ILE A 73 -15.79 -7.06 -10.17
C ILE A 73 -15.29 -5.63 -9.92
N TYR A 74 -14.41 -5.13 -10.78
CA TYR A 74 -13.92 -3.76 -10.74
C TYR A 74 -14.92 -2.80 -11.40
N THR A 75 -15.19 -1.68 -10.74
CA THR A 75 -15.92 -0.53 -11.26
C THR A 75 -15.15 0.15 -12.40
N GLN A 76 -15.84 1.02 -13.15
CA GLN A 76 -15.21 1.74 -14.26
C GLN A 76 -14.08 2.66 -13.78
N GLU A 77 -14.25 3.31 -12.62
CA GLU A 77 -13.24 4.19 -12.04
C GLU A 77 -12.00 3.39 -11.60
N GLU A 78 -12.20 2.24 -10.94
CA GLU A 78 -11.09 1.34 -10.59
C GLU A 78 -10.38 0.83 -11.85
N GLN A 79 -11.09 0.49 -12.93
CA GLN A 79 -10.46 0.03 -14.19
C GLN A 79 -9.66 1.12 -14.91
N MET A 80 -10.02 2.40 -14.73
CA MET A 80 -9.22 3.52 -15.26
C MET A 80 -7.93 3.72 -14.45
N ARG A 81 -7.96 3.36 -13.16
CA ARG A 81 -6.83 3.55 -12.23
C ARG A 81 -5.90 2.35 -12.17
N LEU A 82 -6.47 1.16 -12.08
CA LEU A 82 -5.81 -0.13 -12.01
C LEU A 82 -5.95 -0.76 -13.40
N ASP A 83 -4.88 -0.71 -14.18
CA ASP A 83 -4.85 -1.37 -15.48
C ASP A 83 -4.87 -2.91 -15.34
N VAL A 84 -4.82 -3.60 -16.48
CA VAL A 84 -4.91 -5.07 -16.51
C VAL A 84 -3.77 -5.72 -15.72
N GLU A 85 -2.58 -5.13 -15.75
CA GLU A 85 -1.41 -5.63 -15.04
C GLU A 85 -1.57 -5.47 -13.52
N CYS A 86 -2.01 -4.30 -13.06
CA CYS A 86 -2.35 -4.04 -11.66
C CYS A 86 -3.42 -5.02 -11.14
N GLN A 87 -4.49 -5.22 -11.90
CA GLN A 87 -5.57 -6.15 -11.53
C GLN A 87 -5.09 -7.60 -11.47
N GLY A 88 -4.24 -8.01 -12.41
CA GLY A 88 -3.62 -9.35 -12.43
C GLY A 88 -2.70 -9.57 -11.24
N PHE A 89 -1.93 -8.56 -10.86
CA PHE A 89 -1.05 -8.62 -9.70
C PHE A 89 -1.82 -8.73 -8.38
N LEU A 90 -2.89 -7.95 -8.18
CA LEU A 90 -3.76 -8.10 -7.00
C LEU A 90 -4.38 -9.49 -6.91
N LEU A 91 -4.81 -10.05 -8.05
CA LEU A 91 -5.33 -11.41 -8.11
C LEU A 91 -4.26 -12.44 -7.75
N PHE A 92 -3.03 -12.28 -8.24
CA PHE A 92 -1.91 -13.14 -7.90
C PHE A 92 -1.64 -13.12 -6.39
N LEU A 93 -1.54 -11.93 -5.78
CA LEU A 93 -1.31 -11.79 -4.33
C LEU A 93 -2.40 -12.43 -3.48
N GLU A 94 -3.67 -12.36 -3.91
CA GLU A 94 -4.77 -13.06 -3.26
C GLU A 94 -4.66 -14.58 -3.39
N GLN A 95 -4.21 -15.09 -4.55
CA GLN A 95 -4.04 -16.52 -4.80
C GLN A 95 -2.90 -17.14 -4.00
N VAL A 96 -1.78 -16.43 -3.84
CA VAL A 96 -0.65 -16.89 -3.01
C VAL A 96 -0.87 -16.65 -1.51
N GLY A 97 -1.93 -15.93 -1.14
CA GLY A 97 -2.33 -15.69 0.25
C GLY A 97 -1.59 -14.53 0.94
N VAL A 98 -0.86 -13.71 0.18
CA VAL A 98 -0.25 -12.46 0.67
C VAL A 98 -1.35 -11.48 1.06
N LEU A 99 -2.35 -11.31 0.19
CA LEU A 99 -3.56 -10.54 0.49
C LEU A 99 -4.73 -11.47 0.81
N ASP A 100 -5.56 -11.05 1.75
CA ASP A 100 -6.92 -11.58 1.87
C ASP A 100 -7.92 -10.58 1.28
N ALA A 101 -9.19 -10.96 1.22
CA ALA A 101 -10.23 -10.08 0.68
C ALA A 101 -10.26 -8.71 1.38
N SER A 102 -10.07 -8.66 2.69
CA SER A 102 -10.09 -7.40 3.45
C SER A 102 -8.89 -6.53 3.11
N THR A 103 -7.68 -7.09 3.11
CA THR A 103 -6.47 -6.30 2.79
C THR A 103 -6.44 -5.90 1.32
N ARG A 104 -6.99 -6.71 0.41
CA ARG A 104 -7.17 -6.34 -1.00
C ARG A 104 -8.07 -5.10 -1.14
N GLU A 105 -9.20 -5.06 -0.43
CA GLU A 105 -10.06 -3.88 -0.42
C GLU A 105 -9.32 -2.65 0.11
N MET A 106 -8.53 -2.80 1.19
CA MET A 106 -7.77 -1.69 1.77
C MET A 106 -6.78 -1.12 0.75
N VAL A 107 -6.09 -1.97 0.00
CA VAL A 107 -5.18 -1.56 -1.08
C VAL A 107 -5.94 -0.77 -2.12
N ILE A 108 -7.07 -1.28 -2.61
CA ILE A 108 -7.83 -0.62 -3.67
C ILE A 108 -8.33 0.76 -3.21
N ASP A 109 -8.95 0.85 -2.02
CA ASP A 109 -9.40 2.14 -1.47
C ASP A 109 -8.25 3.14 -1.35
N ARG A 110 -7.06 2.66 -0.96
CA ARG A 110 -5.86 3.50 -0.86
C ARG A 110 -5.31 3.95 -2.20
N VAL A 111 -5.33 3.09 -3.21
CA VAL A 111 -4.94 3.46 -4.58
C VAL A 111 -5.88 4.54 -5.14
N MET A 112 -7.18 4.42 -4.88
CA MET A 112 -8.18 5.38 -5.37
C MET A 112 -8.04 6.76 -4.73
N GLU A 113 -7.39 6.87 -3.56
CA GLU A 113 -7.11 8.15 -2.90
C GLU A 113 -5.80 8.83 -3.36
N ILE A 114 -5.00 8.17 -4.19
CA ILE A 114 -3.75 8.78 -4.69
C ILE A 114 -4.10 9.81 -5.78
N ASP A 115 -3.79 11.07 -5.50
CA ASP A 115 -3.89 12.21 -6.41
C ASP A 115 -2.63 12.29 -7.31
N SER A 116 -2.51 11.34 -8.25
CA SER A 116 -1.47 11.32 -9.29
C SER A 116 -2.10 10.99 -10.63
N PRO A 117 -1.81 11.68 -11.75
CA PRO A 117 -2.38 11.37 -13.05
C PRO A 117 -1.86 10.06 -13.64
N GLU A 118 -0.65 9.66 -13.28
CA GLU A 118 0.01 8.43 -13.71
C GLU A 118 0.07 7.46 -12.52
N PHE A 119 -0.28 6.20 -12.76
CA PHE A 119 -0.23 5.12 -11.79
C PHE A 119 0.10 3.82 -12.52
N CYS A 120 1.15 3.14 -12.09
CA CYS A 120 1.65 1.92 -12.71
C CYS A 120 1.75 0.77 -11.70
N LEU A 121 2.18 -0.41 -12.17
CA LEU A 121 2.33 -1.60 -11.33
C LEU A 121 3.33 -1.38 -10.19
N GLU A 122 4.44 -0.66 -10.43
CA GLU A 122 5.43 -0.36 -9.40
C GLU A 122 4.79 0.45 -8.26
N ASP A 123 3.95 1.43 -8.59
CA ASP A 123 3.24 2.23 -7.60
C ASP A 123 2.31 1.38 -6.73
N LEU A 124 1.58 0.45 -7.36
CA LEU A 124 0.70 -0.48 -6.67
C LEU A 124 1.47 -1.35 -5.66
N LYS A 125 2.65 -1.82 -6.02
CA LYS A 125 3.49 -2.67 -5.15
C LYS A 125 3.85 -1.97 -3.85
N TRP A 126 4.20 -0.68 -3.92
CA TRP A 126 4.46 0.13 -2.73
C TRP A 126 3.20 0.34 -1.89
N VAL A 127 2.05 0.58 -2.51
CA VAL A 127 0.78 0.71 -1.77
C VAL A 127 0.42 -0.59 -1.05
N VAL A 128 0.62 -1.75 -1.70
CA VAL A 128 0.44 -3.07 -1.08
C VAL A 128 1.32 -3.21 0.16
N LEU A 129 2.61 -2.90 0.02
CA LEU A 129 3.54 -2.97 1.13
C LEU A 129 3.14 -2.03 2.27
N MET A 130 2.72 -0.79 1.98
CA MET A 130 2.25 0.16 3.00
C MET A 130 1.06 -0.39 3.77
N VAL A 131 0.09 -0.97 3.07
CA VAL A 131 -1.07 -1.58 3.71
C VAL A 131 -0.64 -2.76 4.58
N LEU A 132 0.18 -3.66 4.07
CA LEU A 132 0.66 -4.83 4.82
C LEU A 132 1.47 -4.44 6.05
N PHE A 133 2.36 -3.46 5.93
CA PHE A 133 3.18 -2.96 7.03
C PHE A 133 2.33 -2.40 8.16
N ASN A 134 1.29 -1.65 7.80
CA ASN A 134 0.46 -1.03 8.81
C ASN A 134 -0.49 -2.08 9.46
N VAL A 135 -0.90 -3.15 8.78
CA VAL A 135 -1.91 -4.09 9.33
C VAL A 135 -1.27 -5.07 10.33
N PRO A 136 -1.77 -5.17 11.58
CA PRO A 136 -1.18 -6.05 12.59
C PRO A 136 -1.31 -7.53 12.21
N GLY A 137 -0.26 -8.33 12.48
CA GLY A 137 -0.26 -9.77 12.21
C GLY A 137 -0.02 -10.15 10.75
N LYS A 138 0.40 -9.19 9.91
CA LYS A 138 0.74 -9.39 8.49
C LYS A 138 2.24 -9.39 8.21
N GLU A 139 3.09 -9.58 9.22
CA GLU A 139 4.55 -9.55 9.09
C GLU A 139 5.07 -10.59 8.09
N ASN A 140 4.47 -11.77 8.06
CA ASN A 140 4.83 -12.82 7.10
C ASN A 140 4.39 -12.45 5.67
N ALA A 141 3.19 -11.91 5.50
CA ALA A 141 2.72 -11.44 4.19
C ALA A 141 3.55 -10.27 3.67
N TYR A 142 4.00 -9.40 4.58
CA TYR A 142 4.93 -8.31 4.30
C TYR A 142 6.27 -8.84 3.78
N ALA A 143 6.92 -9.76 4.51
CA ALA A 143 8.18 -10.37 4.08
C ALA A 143 8.07 -11.10 2.73
N GLN A 144 6.97 -11.82 2.49
CA GLN A 144 6.72 -12.46 1.20
C GLN A 144 6.57 -11.45 0.06
N MET A 145 5.91 -10.31 0.32
CA MET A 145 5.77 -9.25 -0.67
C MET A 145 7.12 -8.59 -0.97
N GLU A 146 7.96 -8.38 0.05
CA GLU A 146 9.33 -7.90 -0.14
C GLU A 146 10.14 -8.85 -1.02
N ASP A 147 10.15 -10.14 -0.70
CA ASP A 147 10.86 -11.17 -1.49
C ASP A 147 10.44 -11.13 -2.96
N LEU A 148 9.14 -10.99 -3.25
CA LEU A 148 8.62 -10.88 -4.62
C LEU A 148 9.13 -9.64 -5.37
N LEU A 149 9.37 -8.52 -4.68
CA LEU A 149 9.92 -7.30 -5.27
C LEU A 149 11.41 -7.42 -5.54
N PHE A 150 12.14 -8.11 -4.66
CA PHE A 150 13.56 -8.37 -4.85
C PHE A 150 13.83 -9.45 -5.90
N GLU A 151 12.97 -10.47 -6.02
CA GLU A 151 13.09 -11.50 -7.07
C GLU A 151 12.89 -10.96 -8.48
N GLU A 152 12.02 -9.96 -8.67
CA GLU A 152 11.87 -9.31 -9.98
C GLU A 152 13.09 -8.46 -10.38
N SER A 153 13.79 -7.86 -9.41
CA SER A 153 14.97 -7.04 -9.67
C SER A 153 16.25 -7.87 -9.89
N ASP A 154 16.31 -9.09 -9.33
CA ASP A 154 17.39 -10.05 -9.56
C ASP A 154 17.08 -10.98 -10.75
N GLY A 155 16.46 -10.40 -11.79
CA GLY A 155 16.08 -11.04 -13.05
C GLY A 155 17.13 -12.06 -13.47
N THR A 156 16.76 -13.32 -13.35
CA THR A 156 17.59 -14.47 -13.69
C THR A 156 18.13 -14.27 -15.10
N LEU A 157 19.45 -14.06 -15.20
CA LEU A 157 20.24 -14.29 -16.40
C LEU A 157 20.03 -15.75 -16.80
N HIS A 158 19.07 -15.99 -17.69
CA HIS A 158 18.74 -17.30 -18.21
C HIS A 158 19.34 -17.55 -19.59
#